data_AF-A0A7W1VDB9-F1
#
_entry.id   AF-A0A7W1VDB9-F1
#
_cell.length_a   1.000
_cell.length_b   1.000
_cell.length_c   1.000
_cell.angle_alpha   90.00
_cell.angle_beta   90.00
_cell.angle_gamma   90.00
#
_symmetry.space_group_name_H-M   'P 1'
#
loop_
_entity.id
_entity.type
_entity.pdbx_description
1 polymer ?
#
loop_
_entity_poly.entity_id
_entity_poly.type
_entity_poly.pdbx_seq_one_letter_code
_entity_poly.pdbx_strand_id
1 'polypeptide(L)'
;MSEIDFGGAIYTDADAEIEKLTFALSQLFNSLPDKWNNVETSVGEFSVLKNDEFDEQMRKDNEDGFLYYRYLIEVEPNKELGEENAVAFTAKLLEYLWSQGYPATAACGYEDALPNKGKLIPENYNWGEYYIWK
;
A
#
# COMPACT_ATOMS: atom_id res chain seq x y z
N MET A 1 5.52 29.12 -4.59
CA MET A 1 4.68 27.93 -4.86
C MET A 1 5.05 26.92 -3.81
N SER A 2 4.08 26.44 -3.03
CA SER A 2 4.32 25.27 -2.18
C SER A 2 4.69 24.10 -3.09
N GLU A 3 5.73 23.37 -2.71
CA GLU A 3 6.06 22.11 -3.36
C GLU A 3 4.88 21.16 -3.18
N ILE A 4 4.39 20.57 -4.26
CA ILE A 4 3.31 19.60 -4.18
C ILE A 4 3.95 18.29 -3.70
N ASP A 5 3.52 17.84 -2.54
CA ASP A 5 3.94 16.59 -1.92
C ASP A 5 2.82 15.55 -2.09
N PHE A 6 3.16 14.40 -2.67
CA PHE A 6 2.26 13.27 -2.85
C PHE A 6 2.64 12.08 -1.94
N GLY A 7 3.43 12.33 -0.90
CA GLY A 7 3.76 11.31 0.10
C GLY A 7 2.51 10.73 0.77
N GLY A 8 2.62 9.47 1.17
CA GLY A 8 1.56 8.76 1.88
C GLY A 8 2.04 7.48 2.52
N ALA A 9 1.12 6.79 3.17
CA ALA A 9 1.38 5.51 3.81
C ALA A 9 0.36 4.46 3.36
N ILE A 10 0.77 3.19 3.34
CA ILE A 10 -0.13 2.04 3.30
C ILE A 10 0.11 1.20 4.56
N TYR A 11 -0.93 1.03 5.37
CA TYR A 11 -0.94 0.11 6.50
C TYR A 11 -1.33 -1.27 6.01
N THR A 12 -0.57 -2.32 6.34
CA THR A 12 -0.92 -3.69 5.93
C THR A 12 -0.61 -4.74 6.99
N ASP A 13 -1.51 -5.71 7.13
CA ASP A 13 -1.37 -6.85 8.05
C ASP A 13 -0.99 -8.12 7.29
N ALA A 14 0.17 -8.10 6.64
CA ALA A 14 0.73 -9.28 5.99
C ALA A 14 1.34 -10.23 7.03
N ASP A 15 1.13 -11.54 6.86
CA ASP A 15 1.76 -12.57 7.68
C ASP A 15 3.16 -12.97 7.20
N ALA A 16 3.58 -12.46 6.04
CA ALA A 16 4.93 -12.61 5.50
C ALA A 16 5.99 -11.87 6.32
N GLU A 17 7.23 -12.38 6.28
CA GLU A 17 8.41 -11.65 6.76
C GLU A 17 8.63 -10.38 5.93
N ILE A 18 9.09 -9.31 6.56
CA ILE A 18 9.22 -7.99 5.92
C ILE A 18 10.10 -8.05 4.67
N GLU A 19 11.21 -8.78 4.70
CA GLU A 19 12.11 -8.91 3.54
C GLU A 19 11.43 -9.61 2.36
N LYS A 20 10.57 -10.61 2.64
CA LYS A 20 9.79 -11.31 1.60
C LYS A 20 8.71 -10.41 1.03
N LEU A 21 8.03 -9.64 1.88
CA LEU A 21 7.02 -8.67 1.46
C LEU A 21 7.64 -7.59 0.57
N THR A 22 8.74 -6.97 1.01
CA THR A 22 9.47 -5.95 0.25
C THR A 22 9.95 -6.48 -1.09
N PHE A 23 10.56 -7.68 -1.10
CA PHE A 23 11.02 -8.30 -2.34
C PHE A 23 9.87 -8.54 -3.31
N ALA A 24 8.72 -9.02 -2.82
CA ALA A 24 7.57 -9.28 -3.66
C ALA A 24 6.97 -7.99 -4.26
N LEU A 25 6.86 -6.92 -3.46
CA LEU A 25 6.43 -5.60 -3.93
C LEU A 25 7.42 -5.01 -4.94
N SER A 26 8.73 -5.20 -4.75
CA SER A 26 9.74 -4.68 -5.67
C SER A 26 9.62 -5.28 -7.08
N GLN A 27 9.16 -6.54 -7.19
CA GLN A 27 8.95 -7.20 -8.48
C GLN A 27 7.88 -6.52 -9.33
N LEU A 28 6.93 -5.78 -8.72
CA LEU A 28 5.92 -5.01 -9.44
C LEU A 28 6.54 -3.92 -10.32
N PHE A 29 7.77 -3.50 -10.02
CA PHE A 29 8.47 -2.39 -10.66
C PHE A 29 9.78 -2.80 -11.33
N ASN A 30 10.08 -4.11 -11.38
CA ASN A 30 11.37 -4.63 -11.84
C ASN A 30 12.58 -4.00 -11.12
N SER A 31 12.39 -3.66 -9.83
CA SER A 31 13.42 -3.11 -8.95
C SER A 31 13.84 -4.14 -7.90
N LEU A 32 14.94 -3.86 -7.22
CA LEU A 32 15.42 -4.65 -6.08
C LEU A 32 15.38 -3.80 -4.81
N PRO A 33 15.02 -4.40 -3.66
CA PRO A 33 15.13 -3.71 -2.39
C PRO A 33 16.59 -3.53 -2.00
N ASP A 34 16.85 -2.43 -1.29
CA ASP A 34 18.11 -2.23 -0.60
C ASP A 34 18.12 -2.97 0.77
N LYS A 35 19.18 -2.76 1.55
CA LYS A 35 19.33 -3.38 2.87
C LYS A 35 18.38 -2.83 3.94
N TRP A 36 17.67 -1.75 3.66
CA TRP A 36 16.76 -1.06 4.57
C TRP A 36 15.29 -1.30 4.22
N ASN A 37 15.01 -2.25 3.32
CA ASN A 37 13.68 -2.50 2.76
C ASN A 37 13.11 -1.32 1.97
N ASN A 38 13.99 -0.49 1.41
CA ASN A 38 13.61 0.58 0.49
C ASN A 38 13.71 0.11 -0.97
N VAL A 39 12.81 0.59 -1.81
CA VAL A 39 12.76 0.28 -3.24
C VAL A 39 12.61 1.57 -4.05
N GLU A 40 13.68 1.94 -4.75
CA GLU A 40 13.66 3.01 -5.75
C GLU A 40 13.17 2.51 -7.11
N THR A 41 12.33 3.29 -7.78
CA THR A 41 11.77 2.98 -9.10
C THR A 41 11.74 4.23 -9.98
N SER A 42 11.43 4.08 -11.27
CA SER A 42 11.29 5.25 -12.16
C SER A 42 10.05 6.10 -11.87
N VAL A 43 9.08 5.58 -11.11
CA VAL A 43 7.79 6.24 -10.81
C VAL A 43 7.67 6.72 -9.36
N GLY A 44 8.67 6.45 -8.52
CA GLY A 44 8.68 6.80 -7.11
C GLY A 44 9.50 5.82 -6.28
N GLU A 45 9.38 5.95 -4.98
CA GLU A 45 10.07 5.17 -3.96
C GLU A 45 9.06 4.63 -2.96
N PHE A 46 9.35 3.47 -2.38
CA PHE A 46 8.62 3.01 -1.20
C PHE A 46 9.51 2.24 -0.23
N SER A 47 9.23 2.39 1.06
CA SER A 47 9.93 1.68 2.14
C SER A 47 8.95 0.86 2.95
N VAL A 48 9.27 -0.42 3.19
CA VAL A 48 8.48 -1.29 4.06
C VAL A 48 9.08 -1.28 5.46
N LEU A 49 8.29 -0.84 6.44
CA LEU A 49 8.68 -0.68 7.83
C LEU A 49 7.81 -1.55 8.73
N LYS A 50 8.37 -1.96 9.87
CA LYS A 50 7.55 -2.47 10.96
C LYS A 50 6.80 -1.31 11.57
N ASN A 51 5.52 -1.51 11.86
CA ASN A 51 4.73 -0.52 12.56
C ASN A 51 5.03 -0.59 14.05
N ASP A 52 5.57 0.47 14.63
CA ASP A 52 5.86 0.56 16.06
C ASP A 52 4.58 0.54 16.92
N GLU A 53 3.44 0.92 16.33
CA GLU A 53 2.12 0.88 16.95
C GLU A 53 1.43 -0.50 16.79
N PHE A 54 2.13 -1.53 16.29
CA PHE A 54 1.52 -2.86 16.11
C PHE A 54 0.97 -3.41 17.45
N ASP A 55 -0.32 -3.75 17.45
CA ASP A 55 -0.98 -4.40 18.58
C ASP A 55 -1.93 -5.50 18.08
N GLU A 56 -1.67 -6.73 18.55
CA GLU A 56 -2.37 -7.96 18.14
C GLU A 56 -3.88 -7.95 18.46
N GLN A 57 -4.29 -7.19 19.48
CA GLN A 57 -5.70 -7.06 19.88
C GLN A 57 -6.35 -5.89 19.14
N MET A 58 -5.72 -4.72 19.13
CA MET A 58 -6.29 -3.52 18.53
C MET A 58 -6.42 -3.62 17.01
N ARG A 59 -5.55 -4.41 16.34
CA ARG A 59 -5.65 -4.63 14.89
C ARG A 59 -6.95 -5.30 14.42
N LYS A 60 -7.72 -5.88 15.35
CA LYS A 60 -9.00 -6.56 15.08
C LYS A 60 -10.19 -5.61 15.18
N ASP A 61 -9.97 -4.35 15.58
CA ASP A 61 -11.01 -3.32 15.53
C ASP A 61 -11.39 -3.02 14.08
N ASN A 62 -12.69 -2.86 13.83
CA ASN A 62 -13.23 -2.62 12.49
C ASN A 62 -13.18 -1.15 12.07
N GLU A 63 -13.08 -0.21 13.00
CA GLU A 63 -13.06 1.22 12.67
C GLU A 63 -11.64 1.70 12.35
N ASP A 64 -10.74 1.59 13.33
CA ASP A 64 -9.37 2.13 13.24
C ASP A 64 -8.28 1.06 13.44
N GLY A 65 -8.64 -0.22 13.41
CA GLY A 65 -7.69 -1.32 13.64
C GLY A 65 -6.51 -1.33 12.67
N PHE A 66 -6.66 -0.74 11.47
CA PHE A 66 -5.58 -0.61 10.49
C PHE A 66 -4.35 0.17 11.02
N LEU A 67 -4.55 1.08 11.97
CA LEU A 67 -3.44 1.83 12.61
C LEU A 67 -2.49 0.90 13.38
N TYR A 68 -2.97 -0.28 13.76
CA TYR A 68 -2.24 -1.29 14.53
C TYR A 68 -1.79 -2.49 13.68
N TYR A 69 -1.85 -2.37 12.34
CA TYR A 69 -1.37 -3.42 11.42
C TYR A 69 0.15 -3.59 11.52
N ARG A 70 0.66 -4.78 11.13
CA ARG A 70 2.07 -5.16 11.32
C ARG A 70 3.06 -4.25 10.60
N TYR A 71 2.71 -3.78 9.42
CA TYR A 71 3.61 -3.03 8.55
C TYR A 71 3.01 -1.71 8.10
N LEU A 72 3.93 -0.76 7.91
CA LEU A 72 3.72 0.50 7.23
C LEU A 72 4.55 0.47 5.95
N ILE A 73 3.95 0.84 4.82
CA ILE A 73 4.67 1.08 3.57
C ILE A 73 4.62 2.59 3.36
N GLU A 74 5.74 3.27 3.56
CA GLU A 74 5.88 4.68 3.18
C GLU A 74 6.01 4.75 1.67
N VAL A 75 5.23 5.61 1.03
CA VAL A 75 5.16 5.75 -0.43
C VAL A 75 5.49 7.19 -0.79
N GLU A 76 6.51 7.37 -1.63
CA GLU A 76 6.95 8.66 -2.15
C GLU A 76 6.90 8.64 -3.69
N PRO A 77 5.75 8.99 -4.30
CA PRO A 77 5.63 9.06 -5.75
C PRO A 77 6.56 10.12 -6.34
N ASN A 78 7.05 9.88 -7.55
CA ASN A 78 7.79 10.89 -8.29
C ASN A 78 6.89 12.08 -8.63
N LYS A 79 7.07 13.19 -7.91
CA LYS A 79 6.29 14.44 -8.04
C LYS A 79 6.34 15.06 -9.44
N GLU A 80 7.39 14.82 -10.21
CA GLU A 80 7.51 15.34 -11.59
C GLU A 80 6.50 14.69 -12.54
N LEU A 81 5.99 13.50 -12.17
CA LEU A 81 4.97 12.76 -12.93
C LEU A 81 3.54 13.10 -12.49
N GLY A 82 3.36 13.93 -11.46
CA GLY A 82 2.08 14.45 -11.01
C GLY A 82 1.18 13.47 -10.24
N GLU A 83 -0.04 13.91 -9.94
CA GLU A 83 -1.00 13.18 -9.11
C GLU A 83 -1.46 11.85 -9.73
N GLU A 84 -1.63 11.80 -11.05
CA GLU A 84 -2.01 10.56 -11.76
C GLU A 84 -0.99 9.45 -11.51
N ASN A 85 0.30 9.80 -11.45
CA ASN A 85 1.35 8.86 -11.10
C ASN A 85 1.28 8.44 -9.62
N ALA A 86 1.00 9.37 -8.71
CA ALA A 86 0.81 9.07 -7.28
C ALA A 86 -0.32 8.05 -7.05
N VAL A 87 -1.47 8.28 -7.70
CA VAL A 87 -2.62 7.37 -7.68
C VAL A 87 -2.23 6.01 -8.25
N ALA A 88 -1.67 5.96 -9.45
CA ALA A 88 -1.32 4.70 -10.11
C ALA A 88 -0.26 3.88 -9.35
N PHE A 89 0.75 4.55 -8.80
CA PHE A 89 1.82 3.92 -8.04
C PHE A 89 1.30 3.30 -6.74
N THR A 90 0.52 4.06 -5.97
CA THR A 90 -0.07 3.62 -4.70
C THR A 90 -1.13 2.53 -4.93
N ALA A 91 -1.97 2.70 -5.94
CA ALA A 91 -2.99 1.71 -6.31
C ALA A 91 -2.37 0.35 -6.64
N LYS A 92 -1.26 0.33 -7.40
CA LYS A 92 -0.58 -0.92 -7.76
C LYS A 92 -0.08 -1.70 -6.55
N LEU A 93 0.43 -1.01 -5.53
CA LEU A 93 0.85 -1.63 -4.27
C LEU A 93 -0.36 -2.20 -3.51
N LEU A 94 -1.45 -1.42 -3.36
CA LEU A 94 -2.68 -1.86 -2.71
C LEU A 94 -3.32 -3.09 -3.38
N GLU A 95 -3.50 -3.03 -4.69
CA GLU A 95 -4.09 -4.12 -5.47
C GLU A 95 -3.28 -5.40 -5.34
N TYR A 96 -1.95 -5.31 -5.32
CA TYR A 96 -1.10 -6.46 -5.08
C TYR A 96 -1.36 -7.06 -3.68
N LEU A 97 -1.34 -6.24 -2.63
CA LEU A 97 -1.58 -6.70 -1.25
C LEU A 97 -2.93 -7.38 -1.13
N TRP A 98 -3.99 -6.76 -1.66
CA TRP A 98 -5.33 -7.34 -1.65
C TRP A 98 -5.40 -8.64 -2.47
N SER A 99 -4.70 -8.73 -3.61
CA SER A 99 -4.65 -9.96 -4.41
C SER A 99 -3.99 -11.13 -3.67
N GLN A 100 -3.11 -10.84 -2.71
CA GLN A 100 -2.49 -11.83 -1.83
C GLN A 100 -3.35 -12.14 -0.59
N GLY A 101 -4.50 -11.47 -0.44
CA GLY A 101 -5.39 -11.60 0.72
C GLY A 101 -4.92 -10.82 1.95
N TYR A 102 -3.94 -9.91 1.80
CA TYR A 102 -3.48 -9.09 2.91
C TYR A 102 -4.39 -7.89 3.12
N PRO A 103 -4.90 -7.66 4.36
CA PRO A 103 -5.54 -6.42 4.73
C PRO A 103 -4.61 -5.24 4.44
N ALA A 104 -5.10 -4.22 3.73
CA ALA A 104 -4.31 -3.02 3.43
C ALA A 104 -5.18 -1.77 3.29
N THR A 105 -4.73 -0.65 3.87
CA THR A 105 -5.38 0.67 3.81
C THR A 105 -4.36 1.77 3.56
N ALA A 106 -4.60 2.64 2.59
CA ALA A 106 -3.81 3.83 2.36
C ALA A 106 -4.27 5.03 3.21
N ALA A 107 -3.30 5.82 3.65
CA ALA A 107 -3.45 7.11 4.28
C ALA A 107 -2.67 8.16 3.46
N CYS A 108 -3.35 8.95 2.64
CA CYS A 108 -2.72 9.94 1.76
C CYS A 108 -3.69 11.05 1.28
N GLY A 109 -3.15 12.14 0.73
CA GLY A 109 -3.95 13.28 0.27
C GLY A 109 -4.86 13.02 -0.93
N TYR A 110 -4.73 11.87 -1.60
CA TYR A 110 -5.43 11.48 -2.83
C TYR A 110 -6.23 10.17 -2.67
N GLU A 111 -6.58 9.80 -1.43
CA GLU A 111 -7.34 8.59 -1.11
C GLU A 111 -8.62 8.43 -1.96
N ASP A 112 -9.37 9.50 -2.17
CA ASP A 112 -10.62 9.47 -2.93
C ASP A 112 -10.45 9.04 -4.40
N ALA A 113 -9.25 9.17 -4.95
CA ALA A 113 -8.90 8.74 -6.30
C ALA A 113 -8.36 7.30 -6.36
N LEU A 114 -8.05 6.68 -5.22
CA LEU A 114 -7.57 5.30 -5.14
C LEU A 114 -8.72 4.28 -5.34
N PRO A 115 -8.41 3.06 -5.81
CA PRO A 115 -9.35 1.96 -5.79
C PRO A 115 -9.95 1.78 -4.39
N ASN A 116 -11.26 1.59 -4.28
CA ASN A 116 -11.98 1.47 -3.01
C ASN A 116 -11.69 2.61 -2.01
N LYS A 117 -11.34 3.80 -2.53
CA LYS A 117 -10.91 4.95 -1.74
C LYS A 117 -9.72 4.67 -0.81
N GLY A 118 -8.83 3.77 -1.25
CA GLY A 118 -7.65 3.35 -0.50
C GLY A 118 -7.92 2.33 0.60
N LYS A 119 -9.14 1.80 0.75
CA LYS A 119 -9.50 0.93 1.89
C LYS A 119 -9.70 -0.53 1.48
N LEU A 120 -9.36 -1.44 2.38
CA LEU A 120 -9.74 -2.85 2.29
C LEU A 120 -11.27 -3.00 2.30
N ILE A 121 -11.80 -3.92 1.51
CA ILE A 121 -13.19 -4.37 1.65
C ILE A 121 -13.21 -5.80 2.26
N PRO A 122 -13.89 -6.03 3.41
CA PRO A 122 -13.85 -7.31 4.13
C PRO A 122 -14.47 -8.51 3.39
N GLU A 123 -14.16 -9.71 3.90
CA GLU A 123 -14.39 -11.10 3.40
C GLU A 123 -15.77 -11.48 2.81
N ASN A 124 -16.79 -10.62 2.86
CA ASN A 124 -18.04 -10.84 2.11
C ASN A 124 -18.00 -10.29 0.68
N TYR A 125 -16.83 -9.82 0.21
CA TYR A 125 -16.63 -9.36 -1.16
C TYR A 125 -16.35 -10.54 -2.10
N ASN A 126 -17.32 -10.82 -2.98
CA ASN A 126 -17.24 -11.90 -3.94
C ASN A 126 -16.42 -11.45 -5.16
N TRP A 127 -15.13 -11.78 -5.21
CA TRP A 127 -14.20 -11.43 -6.29
C TRP A 127 -14.59 -11.96 -7.69
N GLY A 128 -15.61 -12.82 -7.78
CA GLY A 128 -16.06 -13.48 -9.00
C GLY A 128 -16.93 -12.63 -9.97
N GLU A 129 -17.37 -11.43 -9.60
CA GLU A 129 -18.33 -10.66 -10.44
C GLU A 129 -17.73 -9.47 -11.21
N TYR A 130 -16.47 -9.08 -10.97
CA TYR A 130 -15.86 -7.92 -11.64
C TYR A 130 -14.85 -8.25 -12.77
N TYR A 131 -14.70 -9.53 -13.14
CA TYR A 131 -13.99 -9.94 -14.36
C TYR A 131 -14.92 -10.38 -15.50
N ILE A 132 -16.09 -9.76 -15.63
CA ILE A 132 -16.89 -9.84 -16.86
C ILE A 132 -16.99 -8.43 -17.43
N TRP A 133 -16.02 -8.06 -18.26
CA TRP A 133 -16.27 -7.03 -19.28
C TRP A 133 -17.40 -7.56 -20.18
N LYS A 134 -18.56 -6.89 -20.12
CA LYS A 134 -19.49 -6.87 -21.24
C LYS A 134 -19.18 -5.68 -22.14
#